data_AF-A0A7Y8CVX8-F1
#
_entry.id   AF-A0A7Y8CVX8-F1
#
_cell.length_a   1.000
_cell.length_b   1.000
_cell.length_c   1.000
_cell.angle_alpha   90.00
_cell.angle_beta   90.00
_cell.angle_gamma   90.00
#
_symmetry.space_group_name_H-M   'P 1'
#
loop_
_entity.id
_entity.type
_entity.pdbx_description
1 polymer ?
#
loop_
_entity_poly.entity_id
_entity_poly.type
_entity_poly.pdbx_seq_one_letter_code
_entity_poly.pdbx_strand_id
1 'polypeptide(L)'
;MIFDPFGDFETAGYLRNTLQLKDPVEVKESEHLSFELSMEDALGYLAKKKPIDYLSVLKVHEILFSGFYPWAGKDRTELVPHLAVFKGSQDDPHHTPFEHPVSIRLSVDYALELASNKKRFRDHPGDVMGQLAFAHPFLDGNGRTILLVFMELCYRAKFAIEWSRTNKDDYLRTLSAEIREPFKGHLSDYLKPFVRDIGHRDEWPAMIGGIKGLDGLDKEGITYESLDNPAIQQIYKTYRSQSLDVPPSEK
;
A
#
# COMPACT_ATOMS: atom_id res chain seq x y z
N MET A 1 -1.10 21.10 -13.43
CA MET A 1 -0.36 20.29 -14.42
C MET A 1 -0.80 18.85 -14.23
N ILE A 2 -1.12 18.13 -15.29
CA ILE A 2 -1.47 16.70 -15.17
C ILE A 2 -0.19 15.93 -14.84
N PHE A 3 -0.27 14.96 -13.93
CA PHE A 3 0.85 14.10 -13.61
C PHE A 3 1.07 13.12 -14.77
N ASP A 4 2.20 13.25 -15.47
CA ASP A 4 2.59 12.40 -16.61
C ASP A 4 4.01 11.85 -16.40
N PRO A 5 4.17 10.77 -15.61
CA PRO A 5 5.49 10.22 -15.31
C PRO A 5 6.17 9.54 -16.51
N PHE A 6 5.41 9.23 -17.57
CA PHE A 6 5.90 8.49 -18.73
C PHE A 6 6.16 9.37 -19.95
N GLY A 7 5.68 10.61 -19.94
CA GLY A 7 5.80 11.56 -21.05
C GLY A 7 4.99 11.16 -22.28
N ASP A 8 4.02 10.26 -22.12
CA ASP A 8 3.25 9.66 -23.21
C ASP A 8 1.73 9.85 -23.05
N PHE A 9 1.30 10.79 -22.19
CA PHE A 9 -0.10 11.08 -21.90
C PHE A 9 -0.97 11.21 -23.15
N GLU A 10 -0.47 11.90 -24.18
CA GLU A 10 -1.25 12.12 -25.40
C GLU A 10 -1.55 10.83 -26.18
N THR A 11 -0.65 9.85 -26.12
CA THR A 11 -0.74 8.58 -26.86
C THR A 11 -1.19 7.38 -26.03
N ALA A 12 -0.94 7.41 -24.72
CA ALA A 12 -1.17 6.29 -23.80
C ALA A 12 -2.17 6.59 -22.68
N GLY A 13 -2.66 7.84 -22.61
CA GLY A 13 -3.59 8.27 -21.58
C GLY A 13 -2.94 8.56 -20.23
N TYR A 14 -3.77 8.88 -19.24
CA TYR A 14 -3.31 9.11 -17.87
C TYR A 14 -2.75 7.80 -17.26
N LEU A 15 -1.53 7.90 -16.70
CA LEU A 15 -0.76 6.78 -16.15
C LEU A 15 -0.50 5.61 -17.10
N ARG A 16 -0.53 5.81 -18.43
CA ARG A 16 -0.36 4.74 -19.43
C ARG A 16 -1.29 3.55 -19.17
N ASN A 17 -2.46 3.56 -19.78
CA ASN A 17 -3.45 2.49 -19.63
C ASN A 17 -3.85 1.88 -20.98
N THR A 18 -4.35 0.64 -20.96
CA THR A 18 -4.70 -0.13 -22.17
C THR A 18 -5.80 0.51 -23.01
N LEU A 19 -6.64 1.35 -22.40
CA LEU A 19 -7.76 2.02 -23.03
C LEU A 19 -7.44 3.45 -23.49
N GLN A 20 -6.21 3.93 -23.24
CA GLN A 20 -5.76 5.29 -23.55
C GLN A 20 -6.63 6.39 -22.93
N LEU A 21 -7.32 6.08 -21.83
CA LEU A 21 -8.19 7.01 -21.12
C LEU A 21 -7.37 8.16 -20.54
N LYS A 22 -7.87 9.39 -20.68
CA LYS A 22 -7.19 10.61 -20.24
C LYS A 22 -7.81 11.22 -18.99
N ASP A 23 -9.10 10.99 -18.75
CA ASP A 23 -9.78 11.46 -17.54
C ASP A 23 -9.38 10.57 -16.35
N PRO A 24 -8.77 11.13 -15.29
CA PRO A 24 -8.45 10.37 -14.08
C PRO A 24 -9.66 9.65 -13.46
N VAL A 25 -10.88 10.20 -13.59
CA VAL A 25 -12.09 9.53 -13.07
C VAL A 25 -12.36 8.24 -13.83
N GLU A 26 -12.39 8.29 -15.16
CA GLU A 26 -12.60 7.11 -16.02
C GLU A 26 -11.49 6.06 -15.84
N VAL A 27 -10.25 6.52 -15.65
CA VAL A 27 -9.11 5.64 -15.33
C VAL A 27 -9.34 4.92 -14.02
N LYS A 28 -9.78 5.62 -12.96
CA LYS A 28 -10.06 5.02 -11.66
C LYS A 28 -11.21 4.03 -11.71
N GLU A 29 -12.28 4.32 -12.44
CA GLU A 29 -13.40 3.39 -12.64
C GLU A 29 -12.96 2.12 -13.39
N SER A 30 -12.17 2.26 -14.44
CA SER A 30 -11.66 1.12 -15.23
C SER A 30 -10.65 0.27 -14.45
N GLU A 31 -9.78 0.91 -13.68
CA GLU A 31 -8.86 0.26 -12.76
C GLU A 31 -9.60 -0.50 -11.66
N HIS A 32 -10.66 0.09 -11.10
CA HIS A 32 -11.51 -0.57 -10.10
C HIS A 32 -12.15 -1.84 -10.66
N LEU A 33 -12.68 -1.79 -11.89
CA LEU A 33 -13.23 -2.96 -12.56
C LEU A 33 -12.17 -4.05 -12.77
N SER A 34 -10.95 -3.69 -13.19
CA SER A 34 -9.84 -4.65 -13.31
C SER A 34 -9.56 -5.33 -11.96
N PHE A 35 -9.52 -4.56 -10.88
CA PHE A 35 -9.32 -5.10 -9.54
C PHE A 35 -10.42 -6.09 -9.14
N GLU A 36 -11.69 -5.74 -9.31
CA GLU A 36 -12.82 -6.59 -8.93
C GLU A 36 -12.81 -7.92 -9.67
N LEU A 37 -12.51 -7.90 -10.98
CA LEU A 37 -12.46 -9.09 -11.83
C LEU A 37 -11.31 -10.04 -11.46
N SER A 38 -10.22 -9.53 -10.90
CA SER A 38 -9.00 -10.30 -10.62
C SER A 38 -8.73 -10.54 -9.13
N MET A 39 -9.61 -10.09 -8.24
CA MET A 39 -9.45 -10.22 -6.79
C MET A 39 -9.39 -11.69 -6.35
N GLU A 40 -10.26 -12.55 -6.88
CA GLU A 40 -10.30 -13.97 -6.52
C GLU A 40 -9.00 -14.69 -6.94
N ASP A 41 -8.48 -14.39 -8.12
CA ASP A 41 -7.21 -14.93 -8.61
C ASP A 41 -6.03 -14.51 -7.73
N ALA A 42 -6.00 -13.25 -7.29
CA ALA A 42 -4.96 -12.73 -6.40
C ALA A 42 -4.99 -13.42 -5.03
N LEU A 43 -6.19 -13.61 -4.45
CA LEU A 43 -6.37 -14.36 -3.20
C LEU A 43 -5.98 -15.85 -3.37
N GLY A 44 -6.35 -16.45 -4.51
CA GLY A 44 -5.99 -17.83 -4.86
C GLY A 44 -4.48 -18.02 -5.01
N TYR A 45 -3.77 -17.05 -5.60
CA TYR A 45 -2.32 -17.01 -5.67
C TYR A 45 -1.69 -16.93 -4.26
N LEU A 46 -2.14 -15.96 -3.46
CA LEU A 46 -1.66 -15.74 -2.09
C LEU A 46 -1.83 -16.99 -1.22
N ALA A 47 -2.97 -17.67 -1.30
CA ALA A 47 -3.24 -18.87 -0.52
C ALA A 47 -2.24 -20.03 -0.82
N LYS A 48 -1.73 -20.10 -2.06
CA LYS A 48 -0.80 -21.14 -2.52
C LYS A 48 0.67 -20.79 -2.27
N LYS A 49 1.03 -19.50 -2.31
CA LYS A 49 2.42 -19.03 -2.26
C LYS A 49 3.03 -19.13 -0.85
N LYS A 50 4.17 -19.83 -0.71
CA LYS A 50 4.92 -19.96 0.56
C LYS A 50 6.43 -19.89 0.31
N PRO A 51 7.19 -18.98 0.93
CA PRO A 51 6.73 -17.84 1.75
C PRO A 51 6.06 -16.75 0.90
N ILE A 52 5.38 -15.79 1.56
CA ILE A 52 5.08 -14.48 0.95
C ILE A 52 6.37 -13.66 1.04
N ASP A 53 6.79 -13.11 -0.08
CA ASP A 53 8.02 -12.34 -0.27
C ASP A 53 7.74 -11.07 -1.09
N TYR A 54 8.74 -10.20 -1.28
CA TYR A 54 8.61 -9.01 -2.12
C TYR A 54 8.02 -9.30 -3.52
N LEU A 55 8.48 -10.37 -4.17
CA LEU A 55 8.00 -10.77 -5.49
C LEU A 55 6.52 -11.17 -5.47
N SER A 56 6.03 -11.69 -4.34
CA SER A 56 4.62 -11.99 -4.15
C SER A 56 3.78 -10.71 -4.17
N VAL A 57 4.27 -9.62 -3.57
CA VAL A 57 3.58 -8.31 -3.57
C VAL A 57 3.48 -7.75 -4.99
N LEU A 58 4.59 -7.81 -5.75
CA LEU A 58 4.60 -7.43 -7.17
C LEU A 58 3.63 -8.29 -7.98
N LYS A 59 3.64 -9.61 -7.77
CA LYS A 59 2.76 -10.54 -8.51
C LYS A 59 1.28 -10.32 -8.19
N VAL A 60 0.93 -9.99 -6.95
CA VAL A 60 -0.45 -9.63 -6.60
C VAL A 60 -0.87 -8.39 -7.35
N HIS A 61 -0.05 -7.34 -7.40
CA HIS A 61 -0.36 -6.15 -8.21
C HIS A 61 -0.49 -6.47 -9.69
N GLU A 62 0.38 -7.32 -10.24
CA GLU A 62 0.29 -7.79 -11.63
C GLU A 62 -1.07 -8.47 -11.89
N ILE A 63 -1.47 -9.40 -11.03
CA ILE A 63 -2.75 -10.12 -11.17
C ILE A 63 -3.92 -9.14 -11.15
N LEU A 64 -3.94 -8.22 -10.17
CA LEU A 64 -5.06 -7.29 -9.99
C LEU A 64 -5.23 -6.29 -11.14
N PHE A 65 -4.14 -5.88 -11.79
CA PHE A 65 -4.15 -4.71 -12.68
C PHE A 65 -3.66 -4.97 -14.10
N SER A 66 -3.25 -6.21 -14.45
CA SER A 66 -2.75 -6.53 -15.81
C SER A 66 -3.80 -6.35 -16.91
N GLY A 67 -5.09 -6.37 -16.58
CA GLY A 67 -6.17 -6.06 -17.52
C GLY A 67 -6.22 -4.59 -17.94
N PHE A 68 -5.61 -3.68 -17.17
CA PHE A 68 -5.74 -2.23 -17.38
C PHE A 68 -4.40 -1.49 -17.48
N TYR A 69 -3.42 -1.82 -16.64
CA TYR A 69 -2.09 -1.21 -16.66
C TYR A 69 -1.08 -2.14 -17.34
N PRO A 70 -0.46 -1.71 -18.46
CA PRO A 70 0.64 -2.44 -19.09
C PRO A 70 1.87 -2.61 -18.19
N TRP A 71 1.98 -1.80 -17.13
CA TRP A 71 3.06 -1.84 -16.16
C TRP A 71 2.71 -2.58 -14.86
N ALA A 72 1.55 -3.24 -14.79
CA ALA A 72 1.15 -3.96 -13.59
C ALA A 72 2.24 -4.93 -13.10
N GLY A 73 2.56 -4.87 -11.81
CA GLY A 73 3.63 -5.68 -11.19
C GLY A 73 5.02 -5.03 -11.21
N LYS A 74 5.16 -3.86 -11.84
CA LYS A 74 6.38 -3.05 -11.80
C LYS A 74 6.27 -1.99 -10.71
N ASP A 75 7.28 -1.89 -9.87
CA ASP A 75 7.35 -0.89 -8.80
C ASP A 75 7.88 0.46 -9.32
N ARG A 76 7.85 1.47 -8.44
CA ARG A 76 8.40 2.81 -8.73
C ARG A 76 9.92 2.79 -8.92
N THR A 77 10.63 1.81 -8.36
CA THR A 77 12.07 1.63 -8.59
C THR A 77 12.36 1.37 -10.07
N GLU A 78 11.54 0.55 -10.72
CA GLU A 78 11.67 0.27 -12.15
C GLU A 78 11.09 1.41 -13.01
N LEU A 79 9.90 1.90 -12.68
CA LEU A 79 9.16 2.82 -13.56
C LEU A 79 9.60 4.27 -13.47
N VAL A 80 9.81 4.77 -12.25
CA VAL A 80 10.03 6.20 -11.96
C VAL A 80 11.06 6.39 -10.84
N PRO A 81 12.29 5.86 -10.97
CA PRO A 81 13.30 5.90 -9.90
C PRO A 81 13.74 7.32 -9.50
N HIS A 82 13.38 8.32 -10.31
CA HIS A 82 13.71 9.74 -10.13
C HIS A 82 12.59 10.52 -9.43
N LEU A 83 11.47 9.90 -9.06
CA LEU A 83 10.33 10.56 -8.41
C LEU A 83 10.21 10.18 -6.93
N ALA A 84 10.05 11.21 -6.11
CA ALA A 84 9.55 11.12 -4.75
C ALA A 84 8.02 11.17 -4.77
N VAL A 85 7.39 10.43 -3.85
CA VAL A 85 5.93 10.39 -3.71
C VAL A 85 5.58 10.73 -2.28
N PHE A 86 4.57 11.57 -2.12
CA PHE A 86 4.12 12.05 -0.82
C PHE A 86 2.63 11.83 -0.67
N LYS A 87 2.21 11.58 0.58
CA LYS A 87 0.81 11.66 0.97
C LYS A 87 0.50 13.06 1.45
N GLY A 88 -0.60 13.64 0.97
CA GLY A 88 -1.02 15.01 1.28
C GLY A 88 -0.42 16.05 0.31
N SER A 89 -1.10 17.18 0.14
CA SER A 89 -0.60 18.31 -0.65
C SER A 89 0.56 19.03 0.06
N GLN A 90 1.33 19.87 -0.64
CA GLN A 90 2.45 20.61 -0.03
C GLN A 90 2.04 21.50 1.16
N ASP A 91 0.84 22.08 1.11
CA ASP A 91 0.30 22.92 2.19
C ASP A 91 -0.33 22.10 3.34
N ASP A 92 -0.35 20.77 3.20
CA ASP A 92 -0.90 19.89 4.24
C ASP A 92 0.11 19.76 5.39
N PRO A 93 -0.24 20.12 6.64
CA PRO A 93 0.63 19.87 7.80
C PRO A 93 0.94 18.38 8.02
N HIS A 94 0.27 17.51 7.28
CA HIS A 94 0.41 16.06 7.28
C HIS A 94 1.09 15.51 6.04
N HIS A 95 1.74 16.38 5.25
CA HIS A 95 2.54 16.00 4.10
C HIS A 95 3.69 15.08 4.51
N THR A 96 3.60 13.81 4.14
CA THR A 96 4.53 12.76 4.57
C THR A 96 5.15 12.07 3.35
N PRO A 97 6.49 11.93 3.28
CA PRO A 97 7.12 11.16 2.22
C PRO A 97 6.78 9.67 2.36
N PHE A 98 6.49 9.01 1.25
CA PHE A 98 6.60 7.55 1.18
C PHE A 98 8.06 7.13 0.98
N GLU A 99 8.30 5.83 1.07
CA GLU A 99 9.63 5.25 0.93
C GLU A 99 10.31 5.65 -0.39
N HIS A 100 11.62 5.92 -0.29
CA HIS A 100 12.47 6.20 -1.43
C HIS A 100 12.49 4.98 -2.38
N PRO A 101 12.41 5.15 -3.71
CA PRO A 101 12.36 4.04 -4.66
C PRO A 101 13.38 2.91 -4.39
N VAL A 102 14.66 3.24 -4.27
CA VAL A 102 15.73 2.24 -3.98
C VAL A 102 15.58 1.45 -2.67
N SER A 103 14.75 1.92 -1.73
CA SER A 103 14.50 1.30 -0.42
C SER A 103 13.15 0.58 -0.33
N ILE A 104 12.31 0.63 -1.37
CA ILE A 104 10.98 0.00 -1.39
C ILE A 104 11.06 -1.48 -0.99
N ARG A 105 11.96 -2.24 -1.62
CA ARG A 105 12.12 -3.67 -1.32
C ARG A 105 12.47 -3.91 0.15
N LEU A 106 13.45 -3.16 0.67
CA LEU A 106 13.87 -3.29 2.07
C LEU A 106 12.71 -2.99 3.03
N SER A 107 11.92 -1.96 2.73
CA SER A 107 10.74 -1.56 3.51
C SER A 107 9.64 -2.64 3.51
N VAL A 108 9.37 -3.26 2.36
CA VAL A 108 8.43 -4.39 2.26
C VAL A 108 8.97 -5.62 2.99
N ASP A 109 10.24 -5.98 2.78
CA ASP A 109 10.88 -7.12 3.45
C ASP A 109 10.82 -6.96 4.97
N TYR A 110 11.03 -5.74 5.50
CA TYR A 110 10.88 -5.45 6.92
C TYR A 110 9.43 -5.62 7.42
N ALA A 111 8.42 -5.19 6.66
CA ALA A 111 7.03 -5.42 7.03
C ALA A 111 6.68 -6.93 7.11
N LEU A 112 7.22 -7.72 6.18
CA LEU A 112 7.06 -9.18 6.17
C LEU A 112 7.78 -9.84 7.35
N GLU A 113 8.94 -9.32 7.75
CA GLU A 113 9.66 -9.73 8.96
C GLU A 113 8.83 -9.45 10.22
N LEU A 114 8.28 -8.25 10.37
CA LEU A 114 7.38 -7.90 11.48
C LEU A 114 6.19 -8.87 11.58
N ALA A 115 5.59 -9.22 10.44
CA ALA A 115 4.47 -10.17 10.38
C ALA A 115 4.86 -11.61 10.77
N SER A 116 6.15 -11.97 10.72
CA SER A 116 6.62 -13.31 11.07
C SER A 116 6.47 -13.63 12.57
N ASN A 117 6.56 -12.60 13.44
CA ASN A 117 6.23 -12.72 14.85
C ASN A 117 4.71 -12.63 15.05
N LYS A 118 4.03 -13.76 14.88
CA LYS A 118 2.56 -13.85 14.88
C LYS A 118 1.89 -13.24 16.12
N LYS A 119 2.51 -13.37 17.29
CA LYS A 119 1.96 -12.81 18.54
C LYS A 119 2.02 -11.27 18.49
N ARG A 120 3.22 -10.71 18.24
CA ARG A 120 3.39 -9.27 18.11
C ARG A 120 2.54 -8.70 16.98
N PHE A 121 2.48 -9.39 15.85
CA PHE A 121 1.67 -8.94 14.71
C PHE A 121 0.18 -8.88 15.04
N ARG A 122 -0.34 -9.86 15.79
CA ARG A 122 -1.73 -9.81 16.26
C ARG A 122 -1.97 -8.67 17.26
N ASP A 123 -1.03 -8.42 18.15
CA ASP A 123 -1.13 -7.36 19.17
C ASP A 123 -0.95 -5.95 18.56
N HIS A 124 -0.17 -5.85 17.49
CA HIS A 124 0.21 -4.62 16.78
C HIS A 124 0.04 -4.75 15.26
N PRO A 125 -1.20 -4.95 14.75
CA PRO A 125 -1.45 -5.15 13.33
C PRO A 125 -1.16 -3.89 12.50
N GLY A 126 -1.23 -2.71 13.12
CA GLY A 126 -0.94 -1.43 12.50
C GLY A 126 0.53 -1.25 12.12
N ASP A 127 1.45 -1.86 12.88
CA ASP A 127 2.89 -1.79 12.59
C ASP A 127 3.20 -2.39 11.20
N VAL A 128 2.59 -3.54 10.89
CA VAL A 128 2.77 -4.22 9.59
C VAL A 128 2.03 -3.49 8.48
N MET A 129 0.77 -3.09 8.70
CA MET A 129 -0.01 -2.37 7.68
C MET A 129 0.63 -1.02 7.35
N GLY A 130 1.04 -0.27 8.38
CA GLY A 130 1.71 1.02 8.26
C GLY A 130 3.03 0.90 7.51
N GLN A 131 3.85 -0.10 7.82
CA GLN A 131 5.11 -0.34 7.10
C GLN A 131 4.88 -0.71 5.62
N LEU A 132 3.91 -1.56 5.32
CA LEU A 132 3.54 -1.87 3.92
C LEU A 132 3.04 -0.62 3.18
N ALA A 133 2.19 0.18 3.82
CA ALA A 133 1.64 1.41 3.25
C ALA A 133 2.72 2.50 3.05
N PHE A 134 3.68 2.60 3.97
CA PHE A 134 4.83 3.50 3.85
C PHE A 134 5.74 3.10 2.68
N ALA A 135 5.95 1.79 2.44
CA ALA A 135 6.72 1.31 1.31
C ALA A 135 6.16 1.82 -0.03
N HIS A 136 4.84 1.92 -0.15
CA HIS A 136 4.10 2.47 -1.30
C HIS A 136 4.73 2.09 -2.66
N PRO A 137 4.86 0.79 -2.97
CA PRO A 137 5.71 0.30 -4.04
C PRO A 137 5.31 0.73 -5.46
N PHE A 138 4.03 0.99 -5.72
CA PHE A 138 3.50 1.18 -7.08
C PHE A 138 3.14 2.65 -7.38
N LEU A 139 2.93 2.98 -8.65
CA LEU A 139 2.40 4.29 -9.06
C LEU A 139 0.93 4.48 -8.69
N ASP A 140 0.16 3.39 -8.76
CA ASP A 140 -1.24 3.32 -8.35
C ASP A 140 -1.54 1.90 -7.85
N GLY A 141 -2.74 1.65 -7.30
CA GLY A 141 -3.14 0.30 -6.86
C GLY A 141 -2.61 -0.14 -5.48
N ASN A 142 -1.77 0.68 -4.82
CA ASN A 142 -1.11 0.35 -3.55
C ASN A 142 -2.05 -0.17 -2.46
N GLY A 143 -3.10 0.57 -2.12
CA GLY A 143 -4.01 0.21 -1.02
C GLY A 143 -4.68 -1.15 -1.20
N ARG A 144 -5.15 -1.46 -2.42
CA ARG A 144 -5.80 -2.74 -2.76
C ARG A 144 -4.80 -3.90 -2.72
N THR A 145 -3.63 -3.75 -3.32
CA THR A 145 -2.59 -4.78 -3.27
C THR A 145 -2.15 -5.07 -1.84
N ILE A 146 -1.81 -4.02 -1.08
CA ILE A 146 -1.31 -4.13 0.29
C ILE A 146 -2.34 -4.80 1.19
N LEU A 147 -3.62 -4.43 1.06
CA LEU A 147 -4.67 -5.04 1.84
C LEU A 147 -4.78 -6.55 1.62
N LEU A 148 -4.81 -7.03 0.37
CA LEU A 148 -4.93 -8.47 0.13
C LEU A 148 -3.74 -9.24 0.68
N VAL A 149 -2.53 -8.69 0.53
CA VAL A 149 -1.32 -9.23 1.14
C VAL A 149 -1.45 -9.26 2.67
N PHE A 150 -1.86 -8.15 3.28
CA PHE A 150 -2.05 -8.02 4.72
C PHE A 150 -3.08 -9.01 5.26
N MET A 151 -4.21 -9.17 4.59
CA MET A 151 -5.24 -10.14 4.96
C MET A 151 -4.72 -11.57 4.96
N GLU A 152 -3.94 -11.96 3.95
CA GLU A 152 -3.31 -13.28 3.91
C GLU A 152 -2.28 -13.45 5.04
N LEU A 153 -1.51 -12.40 5.37
CA LEU A 153 -0.59 -12.42 6.51
C LEU A 153 -1.35 -12.63 7.83
N CYS A 154 -2.43 -11.87 8.07
CA CYS A 154 -3.28 -12.03 9.26
C CYS A 154 -3.82 -13.46 9.36
N TYR A 155 -4.35 -14.00 8.25
CA TYR A 155 -4.87 -15.37 8.22
C TYR A 155 -3.80 -16.41 8.58
N ARG A 156 -2.57 -16.26 8.09
CA ARG A 156 -1.44 -17.14 8.47
C ARG A 156 -1.04 -17.01 9.94
N ALA A 157 -1.32 -15.85 10.53
CA ALA A 157 -1.20 -15.56 11.95
C ALA A 157 -2.46 -15.90 12.77
N LYS A 158 -3.47 -16.55 12.15
CA LYS A 158 -4.72 -17.03 12.79
C LYS A 158 -5.62 -15.91 13.32
N PHE A 159 -5.60 -14.75 12.68
CA PHE A 159 -6.53 -13.67 12.96
C PHE A 159 -7.00 -12.97 11.69
N ALA A 160 -8.04 -12.16 11.82
CA ALA A 160 -8.48 -11.25 10.78
C ALA A 160 -8.90 -9.91 11.41
N ILE A 161 -8.98 -8.88 10.57
CA ILE A 161 -9.61 -7.61 10.91
C ILE A 161 -11.05 -7.64 10.38
N GLU A 162 -12.04 -7.36 11.23
CA GLU A 162 -13.44 -7.17 10.86
C GLU A 162 -13.64 -5.83 10.14
N TRP A 163 -13.10 -5.72 8.92
CA TRP A 163 -13.09 -4.46 8.21
C TRP A 163 -14.48 -3.87 7.95
N SER A 164 -15.52 -4.70 7.86
CA SER A 164 -16.92 -4.28 7.74
C SER A 164 -17.43 -3.43 8.91
N ARG A 165 -16.73 -3.45 10.05
CA ARG A 165 -17.02 -2.62 11.23
C ARG A 165 -16.11 -1.41 11.37
N THR A 166 -15.14 -1.26 10.48
CA THR A 166 -14.26 -0.08 10.45
C THR A 166 -14.97 1.08 9.74
N ASN A 167 -14.54 2.30 10.04
CA ASN A 167 -14.85 3.48 9.27
C ASN A 167 -13.65 3.82 8.34
N LYS A 168 -13.94 4.16 7.09
CA LYS A 168 -12.94 4.47 6.06
C LYS A 168 -12.06 5.66 6.47
N ASP A 169 -12.68 6.76 6.85
CA ASP A 169 -11.98 8.02 7.14
C ASP A 169 -11.12 7.88 8.40
N ASP A 170 -11.63 7.20 9.43
CA ASP A 170 -10.86 6.88 10.63
C ASP A 170 -9.68 5.97 10.33
N TYR A 171 -9.87 4.95 9.49
CA TYR A 171 -8.79 4.09 9.04
C TYR A 171 -7.71 4.86 8.28
N LEU A 172 -8.09 5.67 7.28
CA LEU A 172 -7.13 6.43 6.47
C LEU A 172 -6.41 7.50 7.31
N ARG A 173 -7.11 8.13 8.27
CA ARG A 173 -6.52 9.10 9.19
C ARG A 173 -5.51 8.44 10.13
N THR A 174 -5.85 7.30 10.72
CA THR A 174 -4.93 6.57 11.62
C THR A 174 -3.77 5.92 10.88
N LEU A 175 -4.00 5.42 9.65
CA LEU A 175 -2.93 4.96 8.76
C LEU A 175 -1.98 6.11 8.40
N SER A 176 -2.50 7.30 8.09
CA SER A 176 -1.67 8.47 7.79
C SER A 176 -0.83 8.92 8.99
N ALA A 177 -1.38 8.82 10.21
CA ALA A 177 -0.63 9.07 11.44
C ALA A 177 0.46 7.99 11.65
N GLU A 178 0.14 6.71 11.42
CA GLU A 178 1.10 5.61 11.53
C GLU A 178 2.26 5.73 10.54
N ILE A 179 2.01 6.16 9.31
CA ILE A 179 3.08 6.39 8.31
C ILE A 179 3.99 7.54 8.75
N ARG A 180 3.44 8.59 9.37
CA ARG A 180 4.20 9.75 9.82
C ARG A 180 5.00 9.48 11.10
N GLU A 181 4.39 8.77 12.02
CA GLU A 181 4.91 8.46 13.35
C GLU A 181 4.88 6.94 13.58
N PRO A 182 5.76 6.19 12.90
CA PRO A 182 5.71 4.74 12.87
C PRO A 182 5.92 4.12 14.25
N PHE A 183 5.22 3.01 14.50
CA PHE A 183 5.30 2.22 15.73
C PHE A 183 4.87 2.96 17.00
N LYS A 184 4.07 4.03 16.86
CA LYS A 184 3.43 4.74 17.98
C LYS A 184 2.04 4.20 18.34
N GLY A 185 1.56 3.20 17.60
CA GLY A 185 0.30 2.52 17.87
C GLY A 185 -0.93 3.21 17.29
N HIS A 186 -0.77 4.25 16.47
CA HIS A 186 -1.89 5.01 15.88
C HIS A 186 -2.88 4.10 15.16
N LEU A 187 -2.37 3.22 14.30
CA LEU A 187 -3.21 2.29 13.57
C LEU A 187 -3.50 1.02 14.37
N SER A 188 -2.54 0.55 15.17
CA SER A 188 -2.72 -0.66 15.98
C SER A 188 -3.85 -0.49 17.00
N ASP A 189 -3.92 0.65 17.69
CA ASP A 189 -4.97 0.94 18.68
C ASP A 189 -6.35 1.07 18.02
N TYR A 190 -6.41 1.63 16.81
CA TYR A 190 -7.64 1.70 16.03
C TYR A 190 -8.12 0.32 15.57
N LEU A 191 -7.21 -0.55 15.10
CA LEU A 191 -7.56 -1.86 14.56
C LEU A 191 -7.90 -2.89 15.65
N LYS A 192 -7.35 -2.73 16.86
CA LYS A 192 -7.46 -3.70 17.97
C LYS A 192 -8.91 -4.16 18.29
N PRO A 193 -9.93 -3.27 18.33
CA PRO A 193 -11.31 -3.68 18.58
C PRO A 193 -11.94 -4.54 17.48
N PHE A 194 -11.31 -4.60 16.31
CA PHE A 194 -11.76 -5.33 15.13
C PHE A 194 -10.98 -6.62 14.89
N VAL A 195 -9.98 -6.93 15.72
CA VAL A 195 -9.23 -8.19 15.63
C VAL A 195 -10.11 -9.35 16.11
N ARG A 196 -10.25 -10.37 15.27
CA ARG A 196 -10.94 -11.62 15.59
C ARG A 196 -10.13 -12.85 15.19
N ASP A 197 -10.50 -13.99 15.74
CA ASP A 197 -10.02 -15.26 15.22
C ASP A 197 -10.64 -15.56 13.85
N ILE A 198 -9.89 -16.27 13.02
CA ILE A 198 -10.35 -16.76 11.72
C ILE A 198 -9.89 -18.21 11.54
N GLY A 199 -10.82 -19.07 11.16
CA GLY A 199 -10.57 -20.49 10.91
C GLY A 199 -10.41 -20.80 9.42
N HIS A 200 -11.21 -20.13 8.58
CA HIS A 200 -11.32 -20.44 7.15
C HIS A 200 -11.35 -19.18 6.28
N ARG A 201 -10.82 -19.29 5.06
CA ARG A 201 -10.82 -18.19 4.07
C ARG A 201 -12.22 -17.86 3.55
N ASP A 202 -13.15 -18.80 3.63
CA ASP A 202 -14.55 -18.60 3.24
C ASP A 202 -15.27 -17.55 4.09
N GLU A 203 -14.67 -17.14 5.22
CA GLU A 203 -15.15 -16.03 6.03
C GLU A 203 -14.77 -14.65 5.45
N TRP A 204 -13.83 -14.57 4.50
CA TRP A 204 -13.34 -13.30 3.93
C TRP A 204 -14.38 -12.49 3.16
N PRO A 205 -15.25 -13.04 2.30
CA PRO A 205 -16.22 -12.23 1.57
C PRO A 205 -17.10 -11.36 2.49
N ALA A 206 -17.50 -11.88 3.66
CA ALA A 206 -18.24 -11.12 4.66
C ALA A 206 -17.40 -10.03 5.37
N MET A 207 -16.07 -10.21 5.41
CA MET A 207 -15.13 -9.22 5.98
C MET A 207 -14.73 -8.14 4.95
N ILE A 208 -14.55 -8.51 3.68
CA ILE A 208 -14.14 -7.61 2.57
C ILE A 208 -15.32 -6.81 2.05
N GLY A 209 -16.51 -7.40 1.95
CA GLY A 209 -17.70 -6.73 1.41
C GLY A 209 -18.15 -5.49 2.18
N GLY A 210 -17.57 -5.24 3.36
CA GLY A 210 -17.81 -4.04 4.16
C GLY A 210 -16.67 -3.01 4.16
N ILE A 211 -15.58 -3.20 3.41
CA ILE A 211 -14.55 -2.15 3.28
C ILE A 211 -15.05 -1.09 2.32
N LYS A 212 -15.96 -0.25 2.81
CA LYS A 212 -16.41 0.94 2.08
C LYS A 212 -15.18 1.80 1.80
N GLY A 213 -14.80 1.91 0.53
CA GLY A 213 -13.78 2.86 0.10
C GLY A 213 -12.39 2.34 -0.31
N LEU A 214 -12.25 1.05 -0.59
CA LEU A 214 -11.12 0.55 -1.40
C LEU A 214 -11.39 0.62 -2.90
N ASP A 215 -12.46 1.30 -3.30
CA ASP A 215 -12.79 1.58 -4.69
C ASP A 215 -11.65 2.30 -5.42
N GLY A 216 -10.76 2.98 -4.67
CA GLY A 216 -9.64 3.73 -5.22
C GLY A 216 -10.10 5.04 -5.87
N LEU A 217 -11.38 5.42 -5.66
CA LEU A 217 -12.03 6.58 -6.28
C LEU A 217 -11.77 7.88 -5.50
N ASP A 218 -11.20 7.78 -4.30
CA ASP A 218 -10.89 8.95 -3.47
C ASP A 218 -9.58 9.63 -3.87
N LYS A 219 -9.57 10.95 -3.75
CA LYS A 219 -8.36 11.75 -3.89
C LYS A 219 -7.51 11.57 -2.62
N GLU A 220 -6.55 10.64 -2.67
CA GLU A 220 -5.58 10.45 -1.59
C GLU A 220 -4.59 11.61 -1.39
N GLY A 221 -4.74 12.71 -2.16
CA GLY A 221 -3.88 13.88 -2.07
C GLY A 221 -2.42 13.54 -2.38
N ILE A 222 -2.17 12.58 -3.27
CA ILE A 222 -0.81 12.17 -3.63
C ILE A 222 -0.14 13.27 -4.45
N THR A 223 1.08 13.61 -4.06
CA THR A 223 1.91 14.57 -4.78
C THR A 223 3.26 13.97 -5.13
N TYR A 224 3.87 14.49 -6.18
CA TYR A 224 5.08 13.96 -6.80
C TYR A 224 6.10 15.08 -6.96
N GLU A 225 7.36 14.79 -6.64
CA GLU A 225 8.47 15.72 -6.73
C GLU A 225 9.69 15.03 -7.34
N SER A 226 10.57 15.79 -7.99
CA SER A 226 11.83 15.23 -8.49
C SER A 226 12.80 14.95 -7.33
N LEU A 227 13.42 13.77 -7.33
CA LEU A 227 14.51 13.43 -6.41
C LEU A 227 15.80 14.20 -6.69
N ASP A 228 15.90 14.92 -7.81
CA ASP A 228 17.00 15.86 -8.06
C ASP A 228 16.87 17.14 -7.24
N ASN A 229 15.69 17.41 -6.66
CA ASN A 229 15.47 18.56 -5.78
C ASN A 229 16.27 18.39 -4.47
N PRO A 230 17.23 19.27 -4.15
CA PRO A 230 18.05 19.16 -2.95
C PRO A 230 17.24 19.14 -1.63
N ALA A 231 16.09 19.83 -1.59
CA ALA A 231 15.22 19.82 -0.43
C ALA A 231 14.62 18.43 -0.18
N ILE A 232 14.19 17.75 -1.25
CA ILE A 232 13.65 16.40 -1.20
C ILE A 232 14.74 15.40 -0.79
N GLN A 233 15.95 15.54 -1.34
CA GLN A 233 17.09 14.72 -0.92
C GLN A 233 17.39 14.88 0.58
N GLN A 234 17.24 16.09 1.12
CA GLN A 234 17.45 16.34 2.54
C GLN A 234 16.38 15.68 3.43
N ILE A 235 15.11 15.66 2.99
CA ILE A 235 14.05 14.90 3.66
C ILE A 235 14.45 13.42 3.77
N TYR A 236 14.86 12.81 2.64
CA TYR A 236 15.25 11.40 2.63
C TYR A 236 16.56 11.10 3.42
N LYS A 237 17.47 12.06 3.57
CA LYS A 237 18.63 11.91 4.45
C LYS A 237 18.22 11.92 5.93
N THR A 238 17.27 12.78 6.30
CA THR A 238 16.87 13.01 7.69
C THR A 238 16.13 11.81 8.27
N TYR A 239 15.10 11.27 7.59
CA TYR A 239 14.39 10.10 8.13
C TYR A 239 15.30 8.85 8.21
N ARG A 240 16.20 8.61 7.23
CA ARG A 240 17.17 7.50 7.30
C ARG A 240 18.10 7.60 8.50
N SER A 241 18.51 8.81 8.88
CA SER A 241 19.32 9.01 10.09
C SER A 241 18.52 8.71 11.37
N GLN A 242 17.24 9.06 11.42
CA GLN A 242 16.36 8.76 12.55
C GLN A 242 16.01 7.27 12.67
N SER A 243 15.88 6.54 11.54
CA SER A 243 15.65 5.10 11.52
C SER A 243 16.81 4.27 12.11
N LEU A 244 18.04 4.81 12.09
CA LEU A 244 19.22 4.17 12.67
C LEU A 244 19.31 4.33 14.20
N ASP A 245 18.57 5.29 14.77
CA ASP A 245 18.56 5.59 16.21
C ASP A 245 17.46 4.85 16.99
N VAL A 246 16.62 4.06 16.31
CA VAL A 246 15.65 3.19 16.99
C VAL A 246 16.40 1.93 17.46
N PRO A 247 16.51 1.67 18.78
CA PRO A 247 17.24 0.51 19.27
C PRO A 247 16.58 -0.77 18.73
N PRO A 248 17.36 -1.79 18.34
CA PRO A 248 16.80 -3.05 17.86
C PRO A 248 15.87 -3.59 18.93
N SER A 249 14.62 -3.86 18.55
CA SER A 249 13.65 -4.46 19.48
C SER A 249 14.27 -5.72 20.06
N GLU A 250 14.33 -5.79 21.40
CA GLU A 250 14.83 -6.97 22.09
C GLU A 250 14.11 -8.22 21.57
N LYS A 251 14.92 -9.24 21.30
CA LYS A 251 14.58 -10.51 20.63
C LYS A 251 13.46 -11.29 21.33
#